data_AF-A0A3C1Z9C6-F1
#
_entry.id   AF-A0A3C1Z9C6-F1
#
_cell.length_a   1.000
_cell.length_b   1.000
_cell.length_c   1.000
_cell.angle_alpha   90.00
_cell.angle_beta   90.00
_cell.angle_gamma   90.00
#
_symmetry.space_group_name_H-M   'P 1'
#
loop_
_entity.id
_entity.type
_entity.pdbx_description
1 polymer ?
#
loop_
_entity_poly.entity_id
_entity_poly.type
_entity_poly.pdbx_seq_one_letter_code
_entity_poly.pdbx_strand_id
1 'polypeptide(L)' 'IFGVMIESHINEGNQAVGPLKSLKYGVSITDSCIGWDDTETLLKTLAQAVQKRNA' A
#
# COMPACT_ATOMS: atom_id res chain seq x y z
N ILE A 1 1.49 14.31 -15.15
CA ILE A 1 0.87 13.23 -14.36
C ILE A 1 -0.09 13.88 -13.38
N PHE A 2 -1.38 13.55 -13.47
CA PHE A 2 -2.44 14.16 -12.67
C PHE A 2 -2.73 13.39 -11.37
N GLY A 3 -2.50 12.08 -11.35
CA GLY A 3 -2.67 11.23 -10.17
C GLY A 3 -2.05 9.86 -10.37
N VAL A 4 -1.97 9.10 -9.28
CA VAL A 4 -1.52 7.70 -9.23
C VAL A 4 -2.43 6.93 -8.28
N MET A 5 -2.48 5.60 -8.44
CA MET A 5 -3.20 4.68 -7.55
C MET A 5 -2.20 3.65 -7.02
N ILE A 6 -2.29 3.34 -5.72
CA ILE A 6 -1.41 2.38 -5.05
C ILE A 6 -2.28 1.42 -4.23
N GLU A 7 -2.05 0.13 -4.42
CA GLU A 7 -2.62 -0.93 -3.57
C GLU A 7 -1.69 -1.17 -2.37
N SER A 8 -2.19 -0.83 -1.19
CA SER A 8 -1.48 -0.95 0.08
C SER A 8 -2.36 -1.59 1.14
N HIS A 9 -1.73 -2.24 2.11
CA HIS A 9 -2.40 -2.74 3.29
C HIS A 9 -1.46 -2.63 4.50
N ILE A 10 -1.95 -2.94 5.71
CA ILE A 10 -1.15 -2.90 6.93
C ILE A 10 0.13 -3.75 6.79
N ASN A 11 -0.03 -4.98 6.27
CA ASN A 11 1.05 -5.91 6.00
C ASN A 11 1.12 -6.20 4.50
N GLU A 12 2.33 -6.50 4.02
CA GLU A 12 2.61 -6.76 2.61
C GLU A 12 2.08 -8.12 2.10
N GLY A 13 2.02 -8.23 0.76
CA GLY A 13 1.66 -9.44 0.05
C GLY A 13 0.15 -9.69 0.00
N ASN A 14 -0.21 -10.95 -0.21
CA ASN A 14 -1.57 -11.43 -0.14
C ASN A 14 -1.66 -12.80 0.55
N GLN A 15 -2.89 -13.26 0.75
CA GLN A 15 -3.23 -14.58 1.29
C GLN A 15 -4.48 -15.12 0.58
N ALA A 16 -4.67 -16.44 0.61
CA ALA A 16 -5.88 -17.05 0.08
C ALA A 16 -7.09 -16.75 0.98
N VAL A 17 -8.28 -16.67 0.37
CA VAL A 17 -9.55 -16.57 1.10
C VAL A 17 -9.75 -17.82 1.96
N GLY A 18 -10.22 -17.63 3.19
CA GLY A 18 -10.47 -18.72 4.13
C GLY A 18 -11.29 -18.30 5.35
N PRO A 19 -11.57 -19.22 6.28
CA PRO A 19 -12.26 -18.91 7.52
C PRO A 19 -11.53 -17.81 8.31
N LEU A 20 -12.28 -16.87 8.91
CA LEU A 20 -11.70 -15.69 9.57
C LEU A 20 -10.59 -16.02 10.58
N LYS A 21 -10.74 -17.12 11.34
CA LYS A 21 -9.74 -17.55 12.34
C LYS A 21 -8.38 -17.95 11.75
N SER A 22 -8.33 -18.24 10.45
CA SER A 22 -7.10 -18.62 9.73
C SER A 22 -6.45 -17.46 8.99
N LEU A 23 -7.15 -16.33 8.86
CA LEU A 23 -6.65 -15.17 8.13
C LEU A 23 -5.65 -14.38 8.97
N LYS A 24 -4.53 -14.03 8.35
CA LYS A 24 -3.58 -13.08 8.91
C LYS A 24 -4.20 -11.69 8.86
N TYR A 25 -4.31 -11.04 10.01
CA TYR A 25 -4.81 -9.67 10.08
C TYR A 25 -3.95 -8.75 9.22
N GLY A 26 -4.60 -7.84 8.49
CA GLY A 26 -3.88 -6.82 7.76
C GLY A 26 -3.18 -7.29 6.48
N VAL A 27 -3.44 -8.49 5.96
CA VAL A 27 -2.91 -8.99 4.67
C VAL A 27 -4.06 -9.13 3.67
N SER A 28 -3.88 -8.61 2.45
CA SER A 28 -4.89 -8.65 1.37
C SER A 28 -5.33 -10.08 1.05
N ILE A 29 -6.62 -10.30 0.77
CA ILE A 29 -7.16 -11.60 0.30
C ILE A 29 -7.34 -11.66 -1.22
N THR A 30 -6.97 -10.59 -1.93
CA THR A 30 -7.05 -10.46 -3.39
C THR A 30 -5.65 -10.29 -3.96
N ASP A 31 -5.33 -9.11 -4.48
CA ASP A 31 -4.05 -8.78 -5.08
C ASP A 31 -3.02 -8.42 -3.98
N SER A 32 -1.75 -8.63 -4.29
CA SER A 32 -0.65 -8.35 -3.36
C SER A 32 -0.44 -6.85 -3.18
N CYS A 33 -0.46 -6.41 -1.92
CA CYS A 33 -0.24 -5.01 -1.55
C CYS A 33 1.17 -4.78 -1.01
N ILE A 34 1.64 -3.54 -1.05
CA ILE A 34 2.77 -3.12 -0.21
C ILE A 34 2.32 -2.95 1.25
N GLY A 35 3.27 -3.09 2.18
CA GLY A 35 3.02 -2.89 3.62
C GLY A 35 2.98 -1.42 4.02
N TRP A 36 2.69 -1.17 5.30
CA TRP A 36 2.53 0.20 5.83
C TRP A 36 3.81 1.04 5.74
N ASP A 37 4.97 0.47 6.09
CA ASP A 37 6.24 1.20 6.11
C ASP A 37 6.65 1.68 4.70
N ASP A 38 6.43 0.83 3.69
CA ASP A 38 6.63 1.18 2.28
C ASP A 38 5.60 2.21 1.80
N THR A 39 4.36 2.08 2.25
CA THR A 39 3.29 3.04 1.92
C THR A 39 3.63 4.44 2.41
N GLU A 40 4.05 4.56 3.67
CA GLU A 40 4.44 5.84 4.25
C GLU A 40 5.63 6.45 3.51
N THR A 41 6.64 5.64 3.21
CA THR A 41 7.83 6.06 2.45
C THR A 41 7.47 6.53 1.04
N LEU A 42 6.61 5.78 0.35
CA LEU A 42 6.13 6.11 -0.99
C LEU A 42 5.34 7.42 -1.00
N LEU A 43 4.39 7.60 -0.07
CA LEU A 43 3.58 8.81 -0.01
C LEU A 43 4.43 10.06 0.28
N LYS A 44 5.42 9.96 1.18
CA LYS A 44 6.38 11.04 1.43
C LYS A 44 7.19 11.39 0.18
N THR A 45 7.62 10.37 -0.57
CA THR A 45 8.35 10.57 -1.83
C THR A 45 7.49 11.28 -2.88
N LEU A 46 6.22 10.88 -3.04
CA LEU A 46 5.28 11.54 -3.94
C LEU A 46 5.01 12.99 -3.52
N ALA A 47 4.85 13.26 -2.23
CA ALA A 47 4.66 14.61 -1.70
C ALA A 47 5.86 15.50 -2.03
N GLN A 48 7.09 15.01 -1.82
CA GLN A 48 8.33 15.73 -2.18
C GLN A 48 8.40 16.00 -3.68
N ALA A 49 8.02 15.05 -4.53
CA ALA A 49 8.02 15.23 -5.98
C ALA A 49 7.03 16.32 -6.44
N VAL A 50 5.83 16.37 -5.84
CA VAL A 50 4.84 17.42 -6.12
C VAL A 50 5.35 18.79 -5.67
N GLN A 51 5.94 18.88 -4.48
CA GLN A 51 6.54 20.12 -3.99
C GLN A 51 7.64 20.63 -4.93
N LYS A 52 8.55 19.74 -5.36
CA LYS A 52 9.63 20.09 -6.31
C LYS A 52 9.11 20.57 -7.66
N ARG A 53 8.00 20.02 -8.16
CA ARG A 53 7.38 20.43 -9.43
C ARG A 53 6.72 21.81 -9.34
N ASN A 54 6.21 22.17 -8.17
CA ASN A 54 5.48 23.42 -7.96
C ASN A 54 6.39 24.58 -7.52
N ALA A 55 7.68 24.31 -7.29
CA ALA A 55 8.72 25.31 -7.07
C ALA A 55 9.19 25.88 -8.42
#